data_AF-A0AB73UAC8-F1
#
_entry.id   AF-A0AB73UAC8-F1
#
_cell.length_a   1.000
_cell.length_b   1.000
_cell.length_c   1.000
_cell.angle_alpha   90.00
_cell.angle_beta   90.00
_cell.angle_gamma   90.00
#
_symmetry.space_group_name_H-M   'P 1'
#
loop_
_entity.id
_entity.type
_entity.pdbx_description
1 polymer ?
#
loop_
_entity_poly.entity_id
_entity_poly.type
_entity_poly.pdbx_seq_one_letter_code
_entity_poly.pdbx_strand_id
1 'polypeptide(L)'
;MTSTTRCVGGDLTVDIVWSPPYDPSDYFEPTLNIRRIVIKVGVWGPGSMGVVALRAVIDHRDLDLVGVVVHSNAKVGRDAGELCGAEAVGVVATADPDSLVKSDADVVIYAAAANVRPLEAIADMVSLLRAGKNVVSCSVVPLVYPDAVDDVLTQPLADAALEGGSSFFTTGIDTGFANDVLPLSLSGISRSISSVRVTEMFNYATYPDEGAVYEILGFGKPPEFEAFAAAPGIFTFGWGPTVHQIAHGLGCEIDRIEESVERLVAEESFETPTGRVEAGTVGAMRSILTGHVEGGRTIVVDHVTRMHDDLAPDWPQPRISMAPRDLGFGGASGRGVYRVEITGSPDILCELELAEDHDHDLGARIAGAARMVNAIPAVYAAKPGLLSALDLPIITGVGLMGVDPGLSPDSRCVGGETK
;
A
#
# COMPACT_ATOMS: atom_id res chain seq x y z
N MET A 1 35.84 11.63 11.40
CA MET A 1 35.03 12.16 12.54
C MET A 1 35.93 12.96 13.46
N THR A 2 35.65 14.24 13.63
CA THR A 2 36.28 15.10 14.66
C THR A 2 35.17 15.64 15.55
N SER A 3 35.26 15.41 16.85
CA SER A 3 34.33 15.99 17.83
C SER A 3 35.06 17.08 18.61
N THR A 4 34.41 18.22 18.78
CA THR A 4 34.90 19.29 19.65
C THR A 4 33.89 19.49 20.76
N THR A 5 34.26 19.08 21.96
CA THR A 5 33.41 19.29 23.15
C THR A 5 33.72 20.67 23.72
N ARG A 6 32.71 21.53 23.82
CA ARG A 6 32.82 22.80 24.52
C ARG A 6 31.84 22.81 25.69
N CYS A 7 32.36 23.14 26.87
CA CYS A 7 31.54 23.37 28.05
C CYS A 7 31.40 24.88 28.23
N VAL A 8 30.17 25.40 28.07
CA VAL A 8 29.86 26.81 28.31
C VAL A 8 28.74 26.87 29.34
N GLY A 9 29.02 27.42 30.52
CA GLY A 9 28.00 27.68 31.53
C GLY A 9 27.42 26.46 32.28
N GLY A 10 28.02 25.27 32.14
CA GLY A 10 27.53 24.04 32.79
C GLY A 10 26.79 23.08 31.86
N ASP A 11 26.46 23.52 30.64
CA ASP A 11 25.90 22.66 29.60
C ASP A 11 27.00 22.13 28.69
N LEU A 12 27.00 20.81 28.48
CA LEU A 12 27.94 20.12 27.62
C LEU A 12 27.38 20.12 26.19
N THR A 13 27.98 20.90 25.30
CA THR A 13 27.66 20.86 23.86
C THR A 13 28.75 20.11 23.13
N VAL A 14 28.39 19.05 22.39
CA VAL A 14 29.32 18.26 21.57
C VAL A 14 29.04 18.55 20.11
N ASP A 15 29.92 19.31 19.47
CA ASP A 15 29.88 19.51 18.03
C ASP A 15 30.54 18.32 17.36
N ILE A 16 29.75 17.45 16.72
CA ILE A 16 30.25 16.32 15.95
C ILE A 16 30.32 16.74 14.48
N VAL A 17 31.54 16.93 13.97
CA VAL A 17 31.76 17.04 12.53
C VAL A 17 31.98 15.63 11.99
N TRP A 18 30.93 15.08 11.39
CA TRP A 18 31.00 13.81 10.67
C TRP A 18 31.72 14.03 9.33
N SER A 19 32.95 13.55 9.27
CA SER A 19 33.63 13.27 8.00
C SER A 19 33.53 11.76 7.78
N PRO A 20 32.82 11.27 6.75
CA PRO A 20 32.74 9.86 6.44
C PRO A 20 34.16 9.28 6.26
N PRO A 21 34.43 8.04 6.71
CA PRO A 21 35.72 7.37 6.52
C PRO A 21 35.95 6.91 5.06
N TYR A 22 35.05 7.23 4.15
CA TYR A 22 35.09 6.94 2.73
C TYR A 22 34.88 8.24 1.96
N ASP A 23 35.62 8.44 0.87
CA ASP A 23 35.27 9.47 -0.10
C ASP A 23 34.04 8.97 -0.87
N PRO A 24 32.90 9.67 -0.86
CA PRO A 24 31.76 9.34 -1.71
C PRO A 24 32.17 9.16 -3.19
N SER A 25 33.29 9.77 -3.62
CA SER A 25 33.88 9.60 -4.95
C SER A 25 34.29 8.17 -5.30
N ASP A 26 34.66 7.36 -4.30
CA ASP A 26 35.21 6.02 -4.52
C ASP A 26 34.14 4.99 -4.92
N TYR A 27 32.86 5.36 -4.77
CA TYR A 27 31.70 4.60 -5.25
C TYR A 27 30.77 5.40 -6.17
N PHE A 28 31.02 6.70 -6.34
CA PHE A 28 30.35 7.60 -7.28
C PHE A 28 31.39 8.49 -7.95
N GLU A 29 31.78 8.24 -9.19
CA GLU A 29 32.73 9.11 -9.90
C GLU A 29 32.28 10.60 -9.84
N PRO A 30 33.07 11.51 -9.24
CA PRO A 30 32.68 12.91 -9.04
C PRO A 30 33.05 13.76 -10.27
N THR A 31 32.75 13.27 -11.47
CA THR A 31 32.86 14.06 -12.72
C THR A 31 31.69 13.90 -13.70
N LEU A 32 30.57 13.28 -13.30
CA LEU A 32 29.32 13.67 -13.92
C LEU A 32 28.80 14.92 -13.21
N ASN A 33 28.66 16.00 -13.98
CA ASN A 33 27.55 16.92 -13.78
C ASN A 33 26.27 16.07 -13.91
N ILE A 34 25.88 15.33 -12.85
CA ILE A 34 24.65 14.55 -12.84
C ILE A 34 23.57 15.62 -12.85
N ARG A 35 23.08 15.94 -14.05
CA ARG A 35 21.70 16.40 -14.17
C ARG A 35 20.90 15.34 -13.44
N ARG A 36 20.42 15.69 -12.26
CA ARG A 36 19.47 14.90 -11.49
C ARG A 36 18.42 14.41 -12.49
N ILE A 37 18.40 13.10 -12.75
CA ILE A 37 17.44 12.53 -13.70
C ILE A 37 16.10 12.66 -13.00
N VAL A 38 15.31 13.61 -13.45
CA VAL A 38 13.94 13.77 -12.98
C VAL A 38 13.11 12.75 -13.75
N ILE A 39 12.53 11.78 -13.04
CA ILE A 39 11.71 10.72 -13.65
C ILE A 39 10.34 11.31 -13.93
N LYS A 40 9.88 11.21 -15.18
CA LYS A 40 8.55 11.69 -15.59
C LYS A 40 7.49 10.68 -15.21
N VAL A 41 6.52 11.11 -14.44
CA VAL A 41 5.48 10.26 -13.86
C VAL A 41 4.11 10.65 -14.38
N GLY A 42 3.38 9.66 -14.89
CA GLY A 42 1.95 9.75 -15.13
C GLY A 42 1.16 9.13 -13.96
N VAL A 43 -0.05 9.62 -13.70
CA VAL A 43 -0.97 9.00 -12.73
C VAL A 43 -2.29 8.65 -13.41
N TRP A 44 -2.67 7.38 -13.36
CA TRP A 44 -3.94 6.88 -13.89
C TRP A 44 -4.87 6.48 -12.74
N GLY A 45 -6.04 7.13 -12.68
CA GLY A 45 -7.12 6.81 -11.76
C GLY A 45 -6.92 7.36 -10.35
N PRO A 46 -6.77 8.69 -10.15
CA PRO A 46 -6.67 9.26 -8.81
C PRO A 46 -8.02 9.22 -8.07
N GLY A 47 -8.37 8.04 -7.55
CA GLY A 47 -9.37 7.81 -6.50
C GLY A 47 -8.79 8.09 -5.11
N SER A 48 -9.30 7.44 -4.05
CA SER A 48 -8.81 7.62 -2.68
C SER A 48 -7.29 7.39 -2.55
N MET A 49 -6.78 6.30 -3.13
CA MET A 49 -5.35 5.99 -3.16
C MET A 49 -4.57 6.87 -4.13
N GLY A 50 -5.08 7.05 -5.34
CA GLY A 50 -4.34 7.74 -6.39
C GLY A 50 -4.26 9.26 -6.20
N VAL A 51 -5.18 9.89 -5.45
CA VAL A 51 -5.02 11.31 -5.03
C VAL A 51 -3.83 11.47 -4.09
N VAL A 52 -3.64 10.53 -3.17
CA VAL A 52 -2.49 10.53 -2.27
C VAL A 52 -1.19 10.27 -3.02
N ALA A 53 -1.19 9.32 -3.97
CA ALA A 53 -0.05 9.07 -4.84
C ALA A 53 0.27 10.30 -5.71
N LEU A 54 -0.75 10.98 -6.24
CA LEU A 54 -0.60 12.21 -7.02
C LEU A 54 0.07 13.32 -6.20
N ARG A 55 -0.37 13.54 -4.96
CA ARG A 55 0.26 14.50 -4.04
C ARG A 55 1.71 14.14 -3.79
N ALA A 56 1.98 12.87 -3.46
CA ALA A 56 3.32 12.39 -3.19
C ALA A 56 4.26 12.52 -4.40
N VAL A 57 3.78 12.36 -5.64
CA VAL A 57 4.56 12.65 -6.86
C VAL A 57 4.89 14.13 -6.97
N ILE A 58 3.89 15.02 -6.78
CA ILE A 58 4.07 16.48 -6.87
C ILE A 58 5.09 16.98 -5.84
N ASP A 59 5.07 16.43 -4.63
CA ASP A 59 5.99 16.82 -3.56
C ASP A 59 7.37 16.18 -3.68
N HIS A 60 7.55 15.19 -4.56
CA HIS A 60 8.80 14.45 -4.68
C HIS A 60 9.82 15.18 -5.54
N ARG A 61 10.91 15.61 -4.92
CA ARG A 61 11.98 16.41 -5.55
C ARG A 61 12.70 15.76 -6.76
N ASP A 62 12.61 14.45 -6.95
CA ASP A 62 13.18 13.69 -8.09
C ASP A 62 12.15 13.26 -9.15
N LEU A 63 10.87 13.57 -8.96
CA LEU A 63 9.80 13.19 -9.89
C LEU A 63 9.20 14.44 -10.55
N ASP A 64 8.71 14.28 -11.78
CA ASP A 64 8.00 15.33 -12.51
C ASP A 64 6.68 14.78 -13.02
N LEU A 65 5.56 15.40 -12.63
CA LEU A 65 4.24 14.98 -13.06
C LEU A 65 4.01 15.45 -14.51
N VAL A 66 3.77 14.51 -15.43
CA VAL A 66 3.57 14.84 -16.86
C VAL A 66 2.19 14.54 -17.41
N GLY A 67 1.34 13.85 -16.65
CA GLY A 67 -0.02 13.55 -17.09
C GLY A 67 -0.89 12.89 -16.02
N VAL A 68 -2.19 13.15 -16.10
CA VAL A 68 -3.19 12.57 -15.19
C VAL A 68 -4.40 12.08 -15.98
N VAL A 69 -4.72 10.79 -15.88
CA VAL A 69 -5.94 10.19 -16.44
C VAL A 69 -6.96 9.96 -15.34
N VAL A 70 -8.18 10.46 -15.54
CA VAL A 70 -9.31 10.36 -14.59
C VAL A 70 -10.51 9.72 -15.25
N HIS A 71 -11.35 9.05 -14.47
CA HIS A 71 -12.60 8.46 -14.97
C HIS A 71 -13.81 9.38 -14.76
N SER A 72 -13.82 10.19 -13.70
CA SER A 72 -14.95 11.06 -13.38
C SER A 72 -14.94 12.32 -14.23
N ASN A 73 -16.08 12.61 -14.87
CA ASN A 73 -16.31 13.86 -15.62
C ASN A 73 -16.06 15.11 -14.76
N ALA A 74 -16.29 15.05 -13.44
CA ALA A 74 -16.05 16.16 -12.53
C ALA A 74 -14.56 16.50 -12.34
N LYS A 75 -13.67 15.57 -12.69
CA LYS A 75 -12.21 15.75 -12.60
C LYS A 75 -11.59 16.16 -13.94
N VAL A 76 -12.27 15.93 -15.06
CA VAL A 76 -11.77 16.28 -16.41
C VAL A 76 -11.62 17.79 -16.54
N GLY A 77 -10.48 18.24 -17.08
CA GLY A 77 -10.18 19.66 -17.30
C GLY A 77 -9.71 20.41 -16.05
N ARG A 78 -9.69 19.75 -14.88
CA ARG A 78 -9.13 20.33 -13.64
C ARG A 78 -7.62 20.13 -13.59
N ASP A 79 -6.94 21.03 -12.89
CA ASP A 79 -5.51 20.90 -12.63
C ASP A 79 -5.23 19.79 -11.61
N ALA A 80 -4.17 19.02 -11.84
CA ALA A 80 -3.76 17.92 -10.99
C ALA A 80 -3.48 18.33 -9.54
N GLY A 81 -2.89 19.50 -9.31
CA GLY A 81 -2.63 20.01 -7.97
C GLY A 81 -3.92 20.25 -7.19
N GLU A 82 -4.93 20.83 -7.86
CA GLU A 82 -6.25 21.04 -7.26
C GLU A 82 -7.00 19.74 -6.95
N LEU A 83 -6.71 18.64 -7.67
CA LEU A 83 -7.29 17.32 -7.40
C LEU A 83 -6.74 16.69 -6.12
N CYS A 84 -5.57 17.11 -5.65
CA CYS A 84 -4.91 16.58 -4.46
C CYS A 84 -4.63 17.62 -3.35
N GLY A 85 -5.27 18.79 -3.43
CA GLY A 85 -5.21 19.81 -2.37
C GLY A 85 -3.95 20.67 -2.40
N ALA A 86 -3.19 20.61 -3.49
CA ALA A 86 -2.04 21.46 -3.76
C ALA A 86 -2.42 22.70 -4.60
N GLU A 87 -1.48 23.64 -4.75
CA GLU A 87 -1.60 24.70 -5.75
C GLU A 87 -1.57 24.10 -7.17
N ALA A 88 -2.11 24.84 -8.15
CA ALA A 88 -2.13 24.39 -9.54
C ALA A 88 -0.70 24.18 -10.07
N VAL A 89 -0.46 23.01 -10.69
CA VAL A 89 0.87 22.58 -11.17
C VAL A 89 1.01 22.63 -12.69
N GLY A 90 -0.06 22.98 -13.42
CA GLY A 90 -0.08 23.12 -14.87
C GLY A 90 -0.33 21.81 -15.63
N VAL A 91 -0.68 20.73 -14.94
CA VAL A 91 -1.01 19.42 -15.53
C VAL A 91 -2.51 19.22 -15.48
N VAL A 92 -3.16 19.22 -16.64
CA VAL A 92 -4.62 19.12 -16.74
C VAL A 92 -5.05 17.65 -16.84
N ALA A 93 -5.97 17.24 -15.98
CA ALA A 93 -6.53 15.89 -16.00
C ALA A 93 -7.44 15.64 -17.22
N THR A 94 -7.33 14.48 -17.83
CA THR A 94 -8.12 14.06 -19.00
C THR A 94 -8.78 12.70 -18.78
N ALA A 95 -9.86 12.41 -19.50
CA ALA A 95 -10.48 11.09 -19.54
C ALA A 95 -9.96 10.21 -20.70
N ASP A 96 -9.03 10.73 -21.50
CA ASP A 96 -8.43 10.00 -22.61
C ASP A 96 -7.22 9.16 -22.14
N PRO A 97 -7.32 7.82 -22.03
CA PRO A 97 -6.21 6.98 -21.61
C PRO A 97 -5.02 7.04 -22.57
N ASP A 98 -5.26 7.30 -23.86
CA ASP A 98 -4.21 7.41 -24.87
C ASP A 98 -3.25 8.55 -24.57
N SER A 99 -3.65 9.55 -23.77
CA SER A 99 -2.79 10.67 -23.42
C SER A 99 -1.55 10.21 -22.66
N LEU A 100 -1.67 9.21 -21.77
CA LEU A 100 -0.53 8.65 -21.04
C LEU A 100 0.25 7.65 -21.90
N VAL A 101 -0.43 6.83 -22.68
CA VAL A 101 0.20 5.87 -23.61
C VAL A 101 1.12 6.61 -24.59
N LYS A 102 0.68 7.75 -25.14
CA LYS A 102 1.43 8.56 -26.11
C LYS A 102 2.34 9.63 -25.49
N SER A 103 2.31 9.78 -24.16
CA SER A 103 3.11 10.78 -23.44
C SER A 103 4.62 10.46 -23.50
N ASP A 104 5.42 11.31 -22.89
CA ASP A 104 6.83 11.08 -22.58
C ASP A 104 7.07 10.63 -21.13
N ALA A 105 6.03 10.16 -20.41
CA ALA A 105 6.18 9.56 -19.09
C ALA A 105 7.16 8.36 -19.12
N ASP A 106 7.98 8.23 -18.10
CA ASP A 106 8.89 7.10 -17.89
C ASP A 106 8.20 6.00 -17.09
N VAL A 107 7.38 6.41 -16.11
CA VAL A 107 6.65 5.53 -15.19
C VAL A 107 5.21 6.02 -15.06
N VAL A 108 4.26 5.10 -14.96
CA VAL A 108 2.86 5.40 -14.66
C VAL A 108 2.46 4.72 -13.36
N ILE A 109 1.95 5.50 -12.41
CA ILE A 109 1.24 4.98 -11.26
C ILE A 109 -0.18 4.61 -11.71
N TYR A 110 -0.54 3.34 -11.56
CA TYR A 110 -1.86 2.83 -11.88
C TYR A 110 -2.66 2.55 -10.60
N ALA A 111 -3.60 3.44 -10.28
CA ALA A 111 -4.39 3.42 -9.04
C ALA A 111 -5.91 3.39 -9.31
N ALA A 112 -6.32 2.87 -10.48
CA ALA A 112 -7.73 2.75 -10.85
C ALA A 112 -8.37 1.48 -10.27
N ALA A 113 -9.63 1.57 -9.84
CA ALA A 113 -10.34 0.41 -9.28
C ALA A 113 -10.33 -0.80 -10.23
N ALA A 114 -9.98 -1.98 -9.69
CA ALA A 114 -9.97 -3.24 -10.43
C ALA A 114 -10.84 -4.35 -9.81
N ASN A 115 -11.38 -4.15 -8.59
CA ASN A 115 -12.15 -5.16 -7.85
C ASN A 115 -13.30 -5.79 -8.65
N VAL A 116 -13.93 -4.99 -9.52
CA VAL A 116 -15.06 -5.43 -10.38
C VAL A 116 -14.72 -5.47 -11.87
N ARG A 117 -13.47 -5.12 -12.24
CA ARG A 117 -13.00 -5.01 -13.64
C ARG A 117 -11.53 -5.43 -13.82
N PRO A 118 -11.10 -6.59 -13.27
CA PRO A 118 -9.68 -6.94 -13.20
C PRO A 118 -9.06 -7.10 -14.58
N LEU A 119 -9.80 -7.64 -15.56
CA LEU A 119 -9.32 -7.85 -16.92
C LEU A 119 -9.15 -6.53 -17.69
N GLU A 120 -10.08 -5.59 -17.50
CA GLU A 120 -9.96 -4.25 -18.07
C GLU A 120 -8.78 -3.50 -17.46
N ALA A 121 -8.57 -3.62 -16.14
CA ALA A 121 -7.40 -3.03 -15.50
C ALA A 121 -6.08 -3.63 -16.01
N ILE A 122 -6.04 -4.94 -16.24
CA ILE A 122 -4.90 -5.60 -16.88
C ILE A 122 -4.69 -5.07 -18.30
N ALA A 123 -5.75 -4.92 -19.09
CA ALA A 123 -5.66 -4.37 -20.44
C ALA A 123 -5.11 -2.93 -20.45
N ASP A 124 -5.54 -2.09 -19.50
CA ASP A 124 -5.02 -0.74 -19.30
C ASP A 124 -3.51 -0.79 -19.03
N MET A 125 -3.07 -1.61 -18.07
CA MET A 125 -1.64 -1.76 -17.71
C MET A 125 -0.80 -2.37 -18.84
N VAL A 126 -1.34 -3.33 -19.60
CA VAL A 126 -0.72 -3.89 -20.81
C VAL A 126 -0.46 -2.81 -21.85
N SER A 127 -1.41 -1.89 -22.06
CA SER A 127 -1.25 -0.80 -23.03
C SER A 127 -0.09 0.14 -22.68
N LEU A 128 0.08 0.43 -21.39
CA LEU A 128 1.15 1.26 -20.86
C LEU A 128 2.51 0.57 -21.01
N LEU A 129 2.59 -0.69 -20.56
CA LEU A 129 3.82 -1.49 -20.64
C LEU A 129 4.30 -1.63 -22.09
N ARG A 130 3.40 -1.98 -23.02
CA ARG A 130 3.75 -2.11 -24.45
C ARG A 130 4.22 -0.79 -25.07
N ALA A 131 3.78 0.35 -24.53
CA ALA A 131 4.25 1.67 -24.95
C ALA A 131 5.59 2.08 -24.30
N GLY A 132 6.25 1.18 -23.57
CA GLY A 132 7.53 1.39 -22.92
C GLY A 132 7.45 2.14 -21.60
N LYS A 133 6.27 2.18 -20.97
CA LYS A 133 6.07 2.80 -19.66
C LYS A 133 6.27 1.77 -18.58
N ASN A 134 7.13 2.04 -17.61
CA ASN A 134 7.12 1.25 -16.39
C ASN A 134 5.81 1.49 -15.65
N VAL A 135 5.30 0.50 -14.93
CA VAL A 135 4.03 0.61 -14.21
C VAL A 135 4.21 0.22 -12.76
N VAL A 136 3.79 1.09 -11.85
CA VAL A 136 3.66 0.80 -10.43
C VAL A 136 2.17 0.84 -10.06
N SER A 137 1.65 -0.23 -9.46
CA SER A 137 0.20 -0.40 -9.27
C SER A 137 -0.16 -0.81 -7.83
N CYS A 138 -1.37 -0.48 -7.41
CA CYS A 138 -2.02 -1.07 -6.23
C CYS A 138 -3.36 -1.75 -6.57
N SER A 139 -3.66 -1.88 -7.86
CA SER A 139 -5.05 -2.09 -8.30
C SER A 139 -5.46 -3.56 -8.34
N VAL A 140 -4.56 -4.47 -8.74
CA VAL A 140 -4.83 -5.91 -8.82
C VAL A 140 -3.99 -6.63 -7.78
N VAL A 141 -4.53 -6.73 -6.57
CA VAL A 141 -3.84 -7.18 -5.35
C VAL A 141 -3.01 -8.45 -5.51
N PRO A 142 -3.49 -9.53 -6.17
CA PRO A 142 -2.70 -10.77 -6.33
C PRO A 142 -1.34 -10.57 -7.00
N LEU A 143 -1.19 -9.55 -7.85
CA LEU A 143 0.04 -9.28 -8.61
C LEU A 143 1.20 -8.72 -7.77
N VAL A 144 1.06 -8.57 -6.45
CA VAL A 144 2.21 -8.33 -5.55
C VAL A 144 3.27 -9.42 -5.65
N TYR A 145 2.86 -10.63 -6.04
CA TYR A 145 3.75 -11.76 -6.31
C TYR A 145 3.26 -12.52 -7.53
N PRO A 146 3.61 -12.05 -8.74
CA PRO A 146 3.10 -12.56 -10.01
C PRO A 146 3.34 -14.06 -10.22
N ASP A 147 4.43 -14.62 -9.68
CA ASP A 147 4.79 -16.03 -9.83
C ASP A 147 3.81 -17.01 -9.17
N ALA A 148 2.93 -16.52 -8.30
CA ALA A 148 1.86 -17.30 -7.68
C ALA A 148 0.46 -17.00 -8.26
N VAL A 149 0.39 -16.27 -9.38
CA VAL A 149 -0.85 -15.88 -10.04
C VAL A 149 -0.98 -16.62 -11.36
N ASP A 150 -2.21 -17.01 -11.72
CA ASP A 150 -2.50 -17.70 -12.97
C ASP A 150 -2.01 -16.91 -14.21
N ASP A 151 -1.38 -17.63 -15.14
CA ASP A 151 -0.81 -17.11 -16.38
C ASP A 151 -1.81 -16.27 -17.20
N VAL A 152 -3.12 -16.53 -17.07
CA VAL A 152 -4.16 -15.73 -17.75
C VAL A 152 -4.10 -14.26 -17.37
N LEU A 153 -3.67 -13.92 -16.14
CA LEU A 153 -3.53 -12.55 -15.66
C LEU A 153 -2.12 -12.01 -15.85
N THR A 154 -1.08 -12.85 -15.76
CA THR A 154 0.32 -12.43 -15.75
C THR A 154 0.97 -12.43 -17.13
N GLN A 155 0.69 -13.42 -17.99
CA GLN A 155 1.32 -13.55 -19.30
C GLN A 155 1.10 -12.31 -20.19
N PRO A 156 -0.10 -11.73 -20.29
CA PRO A 156 -0.29 -10.51 -21.09
C PRO A 156 0.57 -9.33 -20.62
N LEU A 157 0.73 -9.19 -19.29
CA LEU A 157 1.58 -8.15 -18.69
C LEU A 157 3.05 -8.44 -18.95
N ALA A 158 3.49 -9.69 -18.79
CA ALA A 158 4.87 -10.10 -19.00
C ALA A 158 5.30 -9.87 -20.45
N ASP A 159 4.48 -10.29 -21.42
CA ASP A 159 4.74 -10.07 -22.84
C ASP A 159 4.84 -8.57 -23.16
N ALA A 160 3.89 -7.77 -22.66
CA ALA A 160 3.88 -6.32 -22.88
C ALA A 160 5.09 -5.62 -22.25
N ALA A 161 5.48 -6.03 -21.04
CA ALA A 161 6.65 -5.52 -20.33
C ALA A 161 7.94 -5.80 -21.13
N LEU A 162 8.09 -7.01 -21.67
CA LEU A 162 9.23 -7.39 -22.51
C LEU A 162 9.23 -6.66 -23.86
N GLU A 163 8.07 -6.55 -24.51
CA GLU A 163 7.90 -5.84 -25.79
C GLU A 163 8.25 -4.34 -25.66
N GLY A 164 7.79 -3.69 -24.59
CA GLY A 164 8.05 -2.28 -24.33
C GLY A 164 9.43 -1.99 -23.69
N GLY A 165 10.13 -3.03 -23.23
CA GLY A 165 11.36 -2.84 -22.46
C GLY A 165 11.12 -2.15 -21.11
N SER A 166 9.98 -2.44 -20.48
CA SER A 166 9.51 -1.80 -19.25
C SER A 166 9.27 -2.83 -18.12
N SER A 167 9.20 -2.34 -16.89
CA SER A 167 8.96 -3.16 -15.70
C SER A 167 7.58 -2.88 -15.09
N PHE A 168 6.99 -3.92 -14.49
CA PHE A 168 5.72 -3.85 -13.79
C PHE A 168 5.90 -4.24 -12.32
N PHE A 169 5.33 -3.47 -11.39
CA PHE A 169 5.41 -3.76 -9.96
C PHE A 169 4.08 -3.43 -9.27
N THR A 170 3.54 -4.37 -8.50
CA THR A 170 2.37 -4.12 -7.64
C THR A 170 2.78 -4.04 -6.19
N THR A 171 2.28 -3.05 -5.46
CA THR A 171 2.56 -2.85 -4.04
C THR A 171 1.46 -2.08 -3.33
N GLY A 172 1.60 -1.93 -2.01
CA GLY A 172 0.64 -1.34 -1.10
C GLY A 172 1.13 -1.48 0.34
N ILE A 173 0.25 -1.23 1.30
CA ILE A 173 0.54 -1.50 2.72
C ILE A 173 0.22 -2.96 3.06
N ASP A 174 -0.98 -3.40 2.71
CA ASP A 174 -1.49 -4.76 2.83
C ASP A 174 -2.26 -5.11 1.54
N THR A 175 -1.66 -5.80 0.57
CA THR A 175 -0.30 -6.37 0.52
C THR A 175 0.74 -5.44 -0.11
N GLY A 176 1.99 -5.56 0.32
CA GLY A 176 3.14 -4.91 -0.31
C GLY A 176 4.18 -4.39 0.67
N PHE A 177 3.86 -4.23 1.96
CA PHE A 177 4.83 -3.92 3.00
C PHE A 177 4.57 -4.63 4.34
N ALA A 178 3.44 -4.34 4.99
CA ALA A 178 3.19 -4.76 6.36
C ALA A 178 3.06 -6.27 6.51
N ASN A 179 2.54 -6.92 5.47
CA ASN A 179 2.25 -8.35 5.46
C ASN A 179 3.23 -9.20 4.65
N ASP A 180 4.26 -8.63 4.00
CA ASP A 180 5.28 -9.35 3.23
C ASP A 180 6.71 -8.86 3.49
N VAL A 181 7.03 -7.59 3.24
CA VAL A 181 8.39 -7.05 3.38
C VAL A 181 8.79 -6.90 4.83
N LEU A 182 7.88 -6.44 5.70
CA LEU A 182 8.13 -6.30 7.12
C LEU A 182 8.45 -7.65 7.79
N PRO A 183 7.65 -8.73 7.65
CA PRO A 183 8.02 -10.02 8.23
C PRO A 183 9.32 -10.60 7.67
N LEU A 184 9.59 -10.44 6.37
CA LEU A 184 10.87 -10.86 5.78
C LEU A 184 12.05 -10.07 6.36
N SER A 185 11.91 -8.76 6.53
CA SER A 185 12.95 -7.91 7.14
C SER A 185 13.23 -8.35 8.59
N LEU A 186 12.19 -8.62 9.37
CA LEU A 186 12.30 -9.07 10.75
C LEU A 186 12.88 -10.49 10.86
N SER A 187 12.62 -11.37 9.90
CA SER A 187 13.18 -12.74 9.91
C SER A 187 14.70 -12.79 9.87
N GLY A 188 15.37 -11.73 9.39
CA GLY A 188 16.83 -11.67 9.30
C GLY A 188 17.55 -11.72 10.66
N ILE A 189 16.83 -11.50 11.77
CA ILE A 189 17.36 -11.62 13.14
C ILE A 189 16.96 -12.93 13.84
N SER A 190 16.42 -13.90 13.10
CA SER A 190 16.07 -15.22 13.61
C SER A 190 17.18 -16.26 13.38
N ARG A 191 17.49 -17.06 14.39
CA ARG A 191 18.29 -18.30 14.29
C ARG A 191 17.48 -19.45 13.69
N SER A 192 16.17 -19.50 13.93
CA SER A 192 15.26 -20.51 13.38
C SER A 192 13.82 -19.99 13.41
N ILE A 193 12.99 -20.42 12.46
CA ILE A 193 11.57 -20.02 12.33
C ILE A 193 10.70 -21.27 12.19
N SER A 194 9.60 -21.32 12.92
CA SER A 194 8.56 -22.35 12.79
C SER A 194 7.21 -21.79 12.33
N SER A 195 6.93 -20.52 12.62
CA SER A 195 5.72 -19.86 12.14
C SER A 195 6.00 -18.38 11.87
N VAL A 196 5.40 -17.87 10.80
CA VAL A 196 5.24 -16.43 10.56
C VAL A 196 3.75 -16.16 10.48
N ARG A 197 3.23 -15.26 11.31
CA ARG A 197 1.86 -14.75 11.23
C ARG A 197 1.90 -13.25 11.03
N VAL A 198 1.20 -12.78 10.02
CA VAL A 198 0.90 -11.37 9.81
C VAL A 198 -0.59 -11.17 10.04
N THR A 199 -0.94 -10.20 10.87
CA THR A 199 -2.33 -9.88 11.21
C THR A 199 -2.62 -8.42 10.91
N GLU A 200 -3.58 -8.16 10.04
CA GLU A 200 -4.20 -6.85 9.90
C GLU A 200 -5.38 -6.77 10.87
N MET A 201 -5.39 -5.80 11.78
CA MET A 201 -6.53 -5.49 12.64
C MET A 201 -6.99 -4.08 12.31
N PHE A 202 -8.13 -3.95 11.62
CA PHE A 202 -8.52 -2.66 11.04
C PHE A 202 -9.99 -2.35 11.25
N ASN A 203 -10.27 -1.12 11.70
CA ASN A 203 -11.60 -0.56 11.72
C ASN A 203 -11.89 0.13 10.38
N TYR A 204 -12.94 -0.29 9.69
CA TYR A 204 -13.30 0.20 8.36
C TYR A 204 -14.33 1.34 8.37
N ALA A 205 -14.78 1.78 9.54
CA ALA A 205 -15.82 2.82 9.65
C ALA A 205 -15.44 4.17 9.03
N THR A 206 -14.15 4.51 8.97
CA THR A 206 -13.63 5.73 8.36
C THR A 206 -13.22 5.58 6.88
N TYR A 207 -13.33 4.36 6.32
CA TYR A 207 -12.86 4.04 4.96
C TYR A 207 -13.76 4.64 3.87
N PRO A 208 -13.25 5.50 2.98
CA PRO A 208 -14.11 6.32 2.11
C PRO A 208 -14.76 5.59 0.92
N ASP A 209 -14.40 4.33 0.65
CA ASP A 209 -14.99 3.56 -0.45
C ASP A 209 -16.18 2.72 0.06
N GLU A 210 -17.39 3.28 -0.06
CA GLU A 210 -18.64 2.60 0.29
C GLU A 210 -18.83 1.28 -0.45
N GLY A 211 -18.37 1.17 -1.70
CA GLY A 211 -18.46 -0.08 -2.46
C GLY A 211 -17.61 -1.19 -1.84
N ALA A 212 -16.40 -0.84 -1.40
CA ALA A 212 -15.55 -1.77 -0.66
C ALA A 212 -16.18 -2.19 0.69
N VAL A 213 -16.67 -1.23 1.48
CA VAL A 213 -17.23 -1.47 2.82
C VAL A 213 -18.54 -2.27 2.76
N TYR A 214 -19.51 -1.81 1.97
CA TYR A 214 -20.89 -2.31 2.04
C TYR A 214 -21.20 -3.39 1.01
N GLU A 215 -20.59 -3.36 -0.17
CA GLU A 215 -20.90 -4.34 -1.24
C GLU A 215 -19.87 -5.49 -1.29
N ILE A 216 -18.58 -5.20 -1.12
CA ILE A 216 -17.52 -6.22 -1.17
C ILE A 216 -17.38 -6.95 0.16
N LEU A 217 -17.22 -6.22 1.28
CA LEU A 217 -17.11 -6.80 2.63
C LEU A 217 -18.49 -7.16 3.22
N GLY A 218 -19.56 -6.52 2.75
CA GLY A 218 -20.93 -6.80 3.20
C GLY A 218 -21.25 -6.24 4.59
N PHE A 219 -20.48 -5.27 5.10
CA PHE A 219 -20.82 -4.62 6.36
C PHE A 219 -22.16 -3.89 6.25
N GLY A 220 -22.93 -3.82 7.33
CA GLY A 220 -24.28 -3.26 7.33
C GLY A 220 -25.33 -4.06 6.55
N LYS A 221 -24.96 -5.19 5.93
CA LYS A 221 -25.90 -6.10 5.24
C LYS A 221 -26.38 -7.22 6.18
N PRO A 222 -27.54 -7.84 5.90
CA PRO A 222 -27.97 -9.05 6.62
C PRO A 222 -26.94 -10.19 6.49
N PRO A 223 -26.85 -11.12 7.47
CA PRO A 223 -25.89 -12.24 7.43
C PRO A 223 -26.00 -13.13 6.19
N GLU A 224 -27.19 -13.20 5.60
CA GLU A 224 -27.49 -13.98 4.39
C GLU A 224 -26.96 -13.31 3.11
N PHE A 225 -26.55 -12.05 3.17
CA PHE A 225 -25.93 -11.38 2.04
C PHE A 225 -24.61 -12.07 1.68
N GLU A 226 -24.49 -12.44 0.40
CA GLU A 226 -23.31 -13.05 -0.18
C GLU A 226 -22.26 -11.97 -0.47
N ALA A 227 -21.53 -11.57 0.57
CA ALA A 227 -20.41 -10.65 0.43
C ALA A 227 -19.31 -11.28 -0.43
N PHE A 228 -18.85 -10.57 -1.46
CA PHE A 228 -17.82 -11.07 -2.39
C PHE A 228 -16.55 -11.51 -1.64
N ALA A 229 -16.09 -10.71 -0.67
CA ALA A 229 -14.90 -11.03 0.12
C ALA A 229 -15.05 -12.26 1.03
N ALA A 230 -16.28 -12.69 1.31
CA ALA A 230 -16.58 -13.86 2.13
C ALA A 230 -16.84 -15.13 1.30
N ALA A 231 -16.84 -15.03 -0.03
CA ALA A 231 -17.03 -16.19 -0.89
C ALA A 231 -15.79 -17.10 -0.85
N PRO A 232 -15.95 -18.45 -0.80
CA PRO A 232 -14.83 -19.37 -0.71
C PRO A 232 -13.81 -19.17 -1.84
N GLY A 233 -12.53 -19.11 -1.49
CA GLY A 233 -11.45 -18.96 -2.45
C GLY A 233 -11.10 -17.50 -2.80
N ILE A 234 -11.97 -16.53 -2.47
CA ILE A 234 -11.69 -15.11 -2.78
C ILE A 234 -10.55 -14.58 -1.93
N PHE A 235 -10.49 -14.94 -0.64
CA PHE A 235 -9.37 -14.51 0.20
C PHE A 235 -8.07 -15.21 -0.24
N THR A 236 -8.14 -16.49 -0.59
CA THR A 236 -7.00 -17.24 -1.18
C THR A 236 -6.52 -16.61 -2.49
N PHE A 237 -7.44 -16.19 -3.37
CA PHE A 237 -7.09 -15.51 -4.61
C PHE A 237 -6.36 -14.19 -4.36
N GLY A 238 -6.84 -13.38 -3.41
CA GLY A 238 -6.27 -12.08 -3.07
C GLY A 238 -4.91 -12.14 -2.37
N TRP A 239 -4.81 -12.93 -1.30
CA TRP A 239 -3.65 -12.95 -0.38
C TRP A 239 -2.82 -14.24 -0.42
N GLY A 240 -3.24 -15.26 -1.17
CA GLY A 240 -2.41 -16.45 -1.43
C GLY A 240 -1.03 -16.09 -2.01
N PRO A 241 -0.93 -15.17 -2.99
CA PRO A 241 0.37 -14.72 -3.48
C PRO A 241 1.29 -14.13 -2.40
N THR A 242 0.75 -13.42 -1.40
CA THR A 242 1.52 -12.93 -0.24
C THR A 242 2.11 -14.09 0.58
N VAL A 243 1.31 -15.14 0.84
CA VAL A 243 1.79 -16.35 1.53
C VAL A 243 2.93 -17.01 0.76
N HIS A 244 2.79 -17.14 -0.56
CA HIS A 244 3.84 -17.67 -1.43
C HIS A 244 5.09 -16.77 -1.50
N GLN A 245 4.93 -15.44 -1.49
CA GLN A 245 6.04 -14.50 -1.50
C GLN A 245 6.88 -14.60 -0.22
N ILE A 246 6.23 -14.70 0.95
CA ILE A 246 6.96 -14.94 2.21
C ILE A 246 7.69 -16.28 2.16
N ALA A 247 7.04 -17.33 1.65
CA ALA A 247 7.66 -18.66 1.53
C ALA A 247 8.92 -18.61 0.65
N HIS A 248 8.85 -17.97 -0.51
CA HIS A 248 9.99 -17.76 -1.38
C HIS A 248 11.10 -16.97 -0.67
N GLY A 249 10.76 -15.86 -0.02
CA GLY A 249 11.73 -15.06 0.75
C GLY A 249 12.41 -15.82 1.89
N LEU A 250 11.75 -16.82 2.47
CA LEU A 250 12.30 -17.70 3.50
C LEU A 250 12.99 -18.97 2.93
N GLY A 251 12.95 -19.17 1.63
CA GLY A 251 13.53 -20.34 0.95
C GLY A 251 12.78 -21.64 1.22
N CYS A 252 11.45 -21.59 1.36
CA CYS A 252 10.59 -22.76 1.52
C CYS A 252 9.42 -22.77 0.53
N GLU A 253 8.75 -23.92 0.41
CA GLU A 253 7.59 -24.12 -0.45
C GLU A 253 6.33 -24.36 0.40
N ILE A 254 5.18 -23.89 -0.12
CA ILE A 254 3.87 -24.12 0.50
C ILE A 254 3.31 -25.46 -0.01
N ASP A 255 3.02 -26.39 0.89
CA ASP A 255 2.43 -27.69 0.57
C ASP A 255 0.93 -27.58 0.30
N ARG A 256 0.24 -26.76 1.10
CA ARG A 256 -1.21 -26.50 0.99
C ARG A 256 -1.57 -25.18 1.66
N ILE A 257 -2.65 -24.57 1.20
CA ILE A 257 -3.28 -23.41 1.83
C ILE A 257 -4.65 -23.83 2.37
N GLU A 258 -4.93 -23.44 3.61
CA GLU A 258 -6.25 -23.56 4.23
C GLU A 258 -6.84 -22.16 4.44
N GLU A 259 -8.09 -21.98 4.03
CA GLU A 259 -8.83 -20.72 4.17
C GLU A 259 -9.98 -20.88 5.18
N SER A 260 -10.15 -19.88 6.05
CA SER A 260 -11.34 -19.76 6.90
C SER A 260 -11.84 -18.33 6.91
N VAL A 261 -13.16 -18.16 6.81
CA VAL A 261 -13.82 -16.85 6.93
C VAL A 261 -14.93 -16.94 7.97
N GLU A 262 -14.93 -16.01 8.92
CA GLU A 262 -15.95 -15.85 9.96
C GLU A 262 -16.56 -14.44 9.87
N ARG A 263 -17.87 -14.33 10.06
CA ARG A 263 -18.59 -13.04 10.08
C ARG A 263 -19.45 -12.95 11.33
N LEU A 264 -19.44 -11.78 11.97
CA LEU A 264 -20.24 -11.50 13.16
C LEU A 264 -21.15 -10.28 12.91
N VAL A 265 -22.32 -10.32 13.53
CA VAL A 265 -23.29 -9.22 13.49
C VAL A 265 -23.05 -8.21 14.60
N ALA A 266 -23.44 -6.97 14.36
CA ALA A 266 -23.54 -5.97 15.42
C ALA A 266 -24.75 -6.26 16.31
N GLU A 267 -24.57 -6.26 17.63
CA GLU A 267 -25.67 -6.45 18.58
C GLU A 267 -26.53 -5.19 18.75
N GLU A 268 -25.91 -4.02 18.59
CA GLU A 268 -26.54 -2.70 18.70
C GLU A 268 -26.30 -1.89 17.43
N SER A 269 -27.22 -0.99 17.10
CA SER A 269 -27.05 -0.07 15.98
C SER A 269 -26.14 1.11 16.37
N PHE A 270 -25.28 1.55 15.47
CA PHE A 270 -24.40 2.71 15.68
C PHE A 270 -24.20 3.52 14.40
N GLU A 271 -23.82 4.77 14.56
CA GLU A 271 -23.47 5.68 13.47
C GLU A 271 -21.98 5.58 13.15
N THR A 272 -21.63 5.67 11.87
CA THR A 272 -20.24 5.78 11.42
C THR A 272 -20.11 6.93 10.43
N PRO A 273 -18.89 7.43 10.16
CA PRO A 273 -18.65 8.44 9.12
C PRO A 273 -19.17 8.05 7.72
N THR A 274 -19.27 6.76 7.43
CA THR A 274 -19.62 6.22 6.10
C THR A 274 -21.07 5.73 6.01
N GLY A 275 -21.79 5.70 7.14
CA GLY A 275 -23.18 5.28 7.19
C GLY A 275 -23.55 4.52 8.46
N ARG A 276 -24.85 4.38 8.69
CA ARG A 276 -25.38 3.67 9.87
C ARG A 276 -25.25 2.16 9.72
N VAL A 277 -24.80 1.47 10.77
CA VAL A 277 -24.82 0.01 10.88
C VAL A 277 -25.97 -0.38 11.81
N GLU A 278 -26.89 -1.21 11.33
CA GLU A 278 -28.05 -1.65 12.14
C GLU A 278 -27.76 -2.90 12.94
N ALA A 279 -28.35 -3.01 14.13
CA ALA A 279 -28.34 -4.23 14.92
C ALA A 279 -28.82 -5.43 14.09
N GLY A 280 -28.13 -6.55 14.20
CA GLY A 280 -28.40 -7.79 13.45
C GLY A 280 -27.78 -7.82 12.05
N THR A 281 -27.12 -6.74 11.59
CA THR A 281 -26.36 -6.73 10.33
C THR A 281 -24.87 -7.03 10.58
N VAL A 282 -24.16 -7.51 9.56
CA VAL A 282 -22.73 -7.86 9.66
C VAL A 282 -21.92 -6.62 10.01
N GLY A 283 -21.12 -6.70 11.08
CA GLY A 283 -20.27 -5.60 11.56
C GLY A 283 -18.80 -5.98 11.72
N ALA A 284 -18.46 -7.26 11.60
CA ALA A 284 -17.07 -7.72 11.64
C ALA A 284 -16.87 -8.96 10.77
N MET A 285 -15.70 -9.07 10.15
CA MET A 285 -15.27 -10.21 9.34
C MET A 285 -13.82 -10.56 9.66
N ARG A 286 -13.55 -11.86 9.85
CA ARG A 286 -12.21 -12.40 10.01
C ARG A 286 -11.89 -13.43 8.95
N SER A 287 -10.81 -13.22 8.20
CA SER A 287 -10.36 -14.13 7.16
C SER A 287 -8.93 -14.58 7.46
N ILE A 288 -8.67 -15.89 7.38
CA ILE A 288 -7.35 -16.47 7.68
C ILE A 288 -6.93 -17.36 6.52
N LEU A 289 -5.71 -17.16 6.03
CA LEU A 289 -4.99 -18.13 5.20
C LEU A 289 -3.85 -18.74 6.01
N THR A 290 -3.82 -20.06 6.08
CA THR A 290 -2.69 -20.81 6.64
C THR A 290 -2.00 -21.57 5.52
N GLY A 291 -0.84 -21.08 5.10
CA GLY A 291 0.10 -21.82 4.27
C GLY A 291 0.89 -22.79 5.12
N HIS A 292 0.73 -24.08 4.87
CA HIS A 292 1.48 -25.14 5.54
C HIS A 292 2.75 -25.45 4.78
N VAL A 293 3.84 -25.59 5.51
CA VAL A 293 5.18 -25.91 5.01
C VAL A 293 5.65 -27.21 5.67
N GLU A 294 6.53 -27.94 4.99
CA GLU A 294 7.11 -29.18 5.49
C GLU A 294 7.61 -29.05 6.95
N GLY A 295 7.40 -30.10 7.74
CA GLY A 295 7.82 -30.17 9.13
C GLY A 295 6.88 -29.45 10.10
N GLY A 296 5.63 -29.18 9.68
CA GLY A 296 4.60 -28.57 10.52
C GLY A 296 4.78 -27.06 10.72
N ARG A 297 5.53 -26.41 9.82
CA ARG A 297 5.74 -24.97 9.85
C ARG A 297 4.59 -24.25 9.14
N THR A 298 4.36 -22.99 9.48
CA THR A 298 3.23 -22.23 8.94
C THR A 298 3.61 -20.81 8.55
N ILE A 299 2.95 -20.30 7.49
CA ILE A 299 2.90 -18.89 7.14
C ILE A 299 1.43 -18.51 7.15
N VAL A 300 1.05 -17.50 7.93
CA VAL A 300 -0.35 -17.16 8.19
C VAL A 300 -0.60 -15.70 7.87
N VAL A 301 -1.62 -15.43 7.07
CA VAL A 301 -2.21 -14.10 6.87
C VAL A 301 -3.58 -14.09 7.57
N ASP A 302 -3.81 -13.14 8.46
CA ASP A 302 -5.00 -13.05 9.33
C ASP A 302 -5.59 -11.63 9.26
N HIS A 303 -6.74 -11.45 8.62
CA HIS A 303 -7.41 -10.16 8.51
C HIS A 303 -8.56 -10.10 9.49
N VAL A 304 -8.52 -9.13 10.40
CA VAL A 304 -9.51 -8.88 11.43
C VAL A 304 -10.12 -7.50 11.17
N THR A 305 -11.23 -7.47 10.46
CA THR A 305 -11.88 -6.24 10.00
C THR A 305 -13.20 -6.02 10.74
N ARG A 306 -13.48 -4.78 11.13
CA ARG A 306 -14.67 -4.42 11.93
C ARG A 306 -15.15 -3.00 11.63
N MET A 307 -16.41 -2.71 11.97
CA MET A 307 -17.00 -1.37 11.87
C MET A 307 -17.01 -0.60 13.20
N HIS A 308 -16.63 -1.25 14.30
CA HIS A 308 -16.52 -0.64 15.61
C HIS A 308 -15.50 -1.41 16.45
N ASP A 309 -14.72 -0.73 17.28
CA ASP A 309 -13.59 -1.33 18.01
C ASP A 309 -13.99 -2.42 19.01
N ASP A 310 -15.20 -2.32 19.58
CA ASP A 310 -15.74 -3.27 20.55
C ASP A 310 -16.34 -4.54 19.91
N LEU A 311 -16.48 -4.58 18.58
CA LEU A 311 -16.99 -5.77 17.89
C LEU A 311 -15.92 -6.87 17.87
N ALA A 312 -16.37 -8.10 18.12
CA ALA A 312 -15.54 -9.29 18.20
C ALA A 312 -14.38 -9.18 19.22
N PRO A 313 -14.68 -8.96 20.52
CA PRO A 313 -13.66 -8.74 21.54
C PRO A 313 -12.72 -9.95 21.73
N ASP A 314 -13.18 -11.15 21.38
CA ASP A 314 -12.41 -12.40 21.47
C ASP A 314 -11.46 -12.63 20.27
N TRP A 315 -11.57 -11.81 19.21
CA TRP A 315 -10.61 -11.81 18.10
C TRP A 315 -9.36 -10.99 18.46
N PRO A 316 -8.26 -11.09 17.68
CA PRO A 316 -7.07 -10.26 17.91
C PRO A 316 -7.38 -8.75 18.01
N GLN A 317 -6.84 -8.13 19.06
CA GLN A 317 -6.99 -6.70 19.34
C GLN A 317 -5.65 -5.96 19.24
N PRO A 318 -5.62 -4.70 18.78
CA PRO A 318 -4.45 -3.82 18.87
C PRO A 318 -3.94 -3.68 20.31
N ARG A 319 -2.61 -3.75 20.54
CA ARG A 319 -2.00 -3.51 21.86
C ARG A 319 -1.40 -2.11 21.99
N ILE A 320 -1.02 -1.52 20.85
CA ILE A 320 -0.66 -0.12 20.72
C ILE A 320 -1.84 0.68 20.16
N SER A 321 -1.84 1.99 20.43
CA SER A 321 -2.76 2.94 19.81
C SER A 321 -2.21 4.36 19.92
N MET A 322 -2.07 5.04 18.79
CA MET A 322 -2.12 6.48 18.65
C MET A 322 -3.57 6.87 18.93
N ALA A 323 -3.77 7.83 19.82
CA ALA A 323 -5.11 8.21 20.25
C ALA A 323 -5.93 8.65 19.02
N PRO A 324 -7.00 7.93 18.65
CA PRO A 324 -7.77 8.25 17.44
C PRO A 324 -8.42 9.61 17.57
N ARG A 325 -8.46 10.38 16.49
CA ARG A 325 -9.29 11.58 16.44
C ARG A 325 -10.75 11.14 16.46
N ASP A 326 -11.51 11.58 17.45
CA ASP A 326 -12.95 11.40 17.43
C ASP A 326 -13.57 12.28 16.35
N LEU A 327 -14.07 11.65 15.28
CA LEU A 327 -14.77 12.30 14.18
C LEU A 327 -16.23 12.63 14.53
N GLY A 328 -16.62 12.51 15.81
CA GLY A 328 -17.99 12.65 16.29
C GLY A 328 -18.74 11.33 16.37
N PHE A 329 -18.03 10.20 16.28
CA PHE A 329 -18.59 8.85 16.19
C PHE A 329 -18.00 7.88 17.23
N GLY A 330 -17.22 8.37 18.20
CA GLY A 330 -16.70 7.56 19.29
C GLY A 330 -15.83 6.39 18.79
N GLY A 331 -16.14 5.16 19.22
CA GLY A 331 -15.41 3.94 18.84
C GLY A 331 -15.52 3.56 17.35
N ALA A 332 -16.41 4.21 16.58
CA ALA A 332 -16.43 4.11 15.12
C ALA A 332 -15.40 5.03 14.44
N SER A 333 -14.69 5.89 15.18
CA SER A 333 -13.49 6.55 14.64
C SER A 333 -12.29 5.58 14.56
N GLY A 334 -12.36 4.50 15.35
CA GLY A 334 -11.62 3.25 15.14
C GLY A 334 -10.11 3.28 15.37
N ARG A 335 -9.51 2.10 15.25
CA ARG A 335 -8.06 1.87 15.26
C ARG A 335 -7.63 0.92 14.15
N GLY A 336 -6.37 1.01 13.75
CA GLY A 336 -5.76 0.15 12.74
C GLY A 336 -4.32 -0.21 13.07
N VAL A 337 -4.01 -1.49 13.17
CA VAL A 337 -2.66 -2.00 13.47
C VAL A 337 -2.34 -3.22 12.62
N TYR A 338 -1.11 -3.27 12.13
CA TYR A 338 -0.51 -4.46 11.54
C TYR A 338 0.38 -5.13 12.58
N ARG A 339 0.27 -6.44 12.75
CA ARG A 339 1.10 -7.21 13.66
C ARG A 339 1.86 -8.28 12.91
N VAL A 340 3.16 -8.39 13.18
CA VAL A 340 4.00 -9.51 12.77
C VAL A 340 4.39 -10.32 13.99
N GLU A 341 4.09 -11.62 13.96
CA GLU A 341 4.48 -12.62 14.96
C GLU A 341 5.33 -13.68 14.28
N ILE A 342 6.60 -13.82 14.68
CA ILE A 342 7.49 -14.89 14.23
C ILE A 342 7.78 -15.79 15.42
N THR A 343 7.31 -17.04 15.35
CA THR A 343 7.65 -18.07 16.34
C THR A 343 8.95 -18.74 15.94
N GLY A 344 9.90 -18.82 16.88
CA GLY A 344 11.22 -19.32 16.56
C GLY A 344 12.27 -19.09 17.64
N SER A 345 13.46 -18.66 17.21
CA SER A 345 14.57 -18.35 18.10
C SER A 345 15.27 -17.09 17.61
N PRO A 346 15.03 -15.91 18.21
CA PRO A 346 14.02 -15.65 19.23
C PRO A 346 12.59 -15.66 18.65
N ASP A 347 11.59 -15.62 19.53
CA ASP A 347 10.25 -15.16 19.15
C ASP A 347 10.30 -13.64 18.91
N ILE A 348 9.63 -13.19 17.86
CA ILE A 348 9.57 -11.77 17.48
C ILE A 348 8.10 -11.35 17.42
N LEU A 349 7.78 -10.26 18.09
CA LEU A 349 6.50 -9.58 18.03
C LEU A 349 6.74 -8.13 17.65
N CYS A 350 6.14 -7.68 16.55
CA CYS A 350 6.16 -6.30 16.09
C CYS A 350 4.73 -5.84 15.83
N GLU A 351 4.36 -4.68 16.37
CA GLU A 351 3.13 -3.97 15.97
C GLU A 351 3.52 -2.67 15.28
N LEU A 352 2.90 -2.42 14.13
CA LEU A 352 3.02 -1.22 13.33
C LEU A 352 1.65 -0.55 13.27
N GLU A 353 1.58 0.66 13.82
CA GLU A 353 0.43 1.55 13.68
C GLU A 353 0.80 2.70 12.76
N LEU A 354 -0.14 3.09 11.92
CA LEU A 354 0.00 4.18 10.97
C LEU A 354 -1.20 5.09 11.16
N ALA A 355 -0.97 6.40 11.25
CA ALA A 355 -2.03 7.39 11.31
C ALA A 355 -1.57 8.68 10.64
N GLU A 356 -2.51 9.38 10.00
CA GLU A 356 -2.35 10.76 9.57
C GLU A 356 -3.53 11.55 10.13
N ASP A 357 -3.26 12.72 10.72
CA ASP A 357 -4.25 13.46 11.52
C ASP A 357 -5.02 12.57 12.53
N HIS A 358 -4.30 11.60 13.11
CA HIS A 358 -4.82 10.60 14.05
C HIS A 358 -5.93 9.69 13.47
N ASP A 359 -5.99 9.53 12.15
CA ASP A 359 -6.84 8.57 11.45
C ASP A 359 -5.99 7.43 10.85
N HIS A 360 -6.28 6.21 11.28
CA HIS A 360 -5.54 5.02 10.86
C HIS A 360 -5.80 4.62 9.41
N ASP A 361 -7.01 4.83 8.89
CA ASP A 361 -7.31 4.60 7.47
C ASP A 361 -6.45 5.51 6.60
N LEU A 362 -6.50 6.81 6.88
CA LEU A 362 -5.74 7.79 6.10
C LEU A 362 -4.24 7.50 6.18
N GLY A 363 -3.73 7.15 7.37
CA GLY A 363 -2.34 6.73 7.56
C GLY A 363 -1.96 5.51 6.71
N ALA A 364 -2.81 4.49 6.67
CA ALA A 364 -2.59 3.29 5.84
C ALA A 364 -2.61 3.60 4.34
N ARG A 365 -3.57 4.41 3.88
CA ARG A 365 -3.64 4.85 2.47
C ARG A 365 -2.42 5.67 2.07
N ILE A 366 -1.96 6.57 2.94
CA ILE A 366 -0.73 7.33 2.73
C ILE A 366 0.48 6.41 2.66
N ALA A 367 0.64 5.46 3.58
CA ALA A 367 1.75 4.54 3.53
C ALA A 367 1.77 3.69 2.25
N GLY A 368 0.61 3.15 1.84
CA GLY A 368 0.48 2.37 0.61
C GLY A 368 0.78 3.19 -0.65
N ALA A 369 0.24 4.41 -0.74
CA ALA A 369 0.49 5.30 -1.88
C ALA A 369 1.94 5.81 -1.92
N ALA A 370 2.49 6.23 -0.79
CA ALA A 370 3.88 6.67 -0.68
C ALA A 370 4.85 5.53 -1.05
N ARG A 371 4.51 4.28 -0.73
CA ARG A 371 5.31 3.13 -1.14
C ARG A 371 5.35 2.94 -2.65
N MET A 372 4.21 3.09 -3.35
CA MET A 372 4.21 3.10 -4.82
C MET A 372 5.16 4.17 -5.37
N VAL A 373 5.06 5.40 -4.84
CA VAL A 373 5.88 6.53 -5.30
C VAL A 373 7.37 6.29 -5.01
N ASN A 374 7.71 5.87 -3.80
CA ASN A 374 9.10 5.62 -3.38
C ASN A 374 9.74 4.43 -4.11
N ALA A 375 8.94 3.51 -4.67
CA ALA A 375 9.43 2.41 -5.48
C ALA A 375 9.82 2.83 -6.91
N ILE A 376 9.34 3.98 -7.40
CA ILE A 376 9.54 4.45 -8.80
C ILE A 376 11.02 4.41 -9.23
N PRO A 377 11.99 4.96 -8.46
CA PRO A 377 13.39 4.93 -8.89
C PRO A 377 13.94 3.52 -9.05
N ALA A 378 13.54 2.58 -8.19
CA ALA A 378 13.99 1.20 -8.23
C ALA A 378 13.36 0.43 -9.40
N VAL A 379 12.06 0.64 -9.64
CA VAL A 379 11.32 0.04 -10.77
C VAL A 379 11.85 0.58 -12.11
N TYR A 380 12.09 1.89 -12.21
CA TYR A 380 12.66 2.52 -13.40
C TYR A 380 14.06 1.99 -13.75
N ALA A 381 14.86 1.62 -12.74
CA ALA A 381 16.20 1.05 -12.92
C ALA A 381 16.21 -0.48 -13.13
N ALA A 382 15.07 -1.14 -12.95
CA ALA A 382 14.97 -2.60 -13.01
C ALA A 382 15.04 -3.13 -14.44
N LYS A 383 15.20 -4.45 -14.56
CA LYS A 383 15.10 -5.12 -15.86
C LYS A 383 13.62 -5.24 -16.27
N PRO A 384 13.32 -5.25 -17.58
CA PRO A 384 11.97 -5.46 -18.07
C PRO A 384 11.36 -6.78 -17.57
N GLY A 385 10.07 -6.77 -17.26
CA GLY A 385 9.33 -7.93 -16.74
C GLY A 385 8.44 -7.58 -15.55
N LEU A 386 7.82 -8.61 -14.98
CA LEU A 386 7.02 -8.49 -13.77
C LEU A 386 7.93 -8.62 -12.55
N LEU A 387 7.81 -7.69 -11.61
CA LEU A 387 8.62 -7.62 -10.40
C LEU A 387 7.77 -7.91 -9.17
N SER A 388 8.41 -8.50 -8.18
CA SER A 388 7.93 -8.62 -6.80
C SER A 388 8.78 -7.77 -5.84
N ALA A 389 8.45 -7.78 -4.55
CA ALA A 389 9.28 -7.10 -3.56
C ALA A 389 10.67 -7.75 -3.40
N LEU A 390 10.83 -9.02 -3.84
CA LEU A 390 12.10 -9.75 -3.77
C LEU A 390 13.09 -9.34 -4.87
N ASP A 391 12.60 -8.71 -5.95
CA ASP A 391 13.40 -8.30 -7.10
C ASP A 391 13.98 -6.88 -6.97
N LEU A 392 13.52 -6.13 -5.96
CA LEU A 392 13.87 -4.74 -5.73
C LEU A 392 14.80 -4.58 -4.51
N PRO A 393 15.65 -3.54 -4.48
CA PRO A 393 16.36 -3.17 -3.27
C PRO A 393 15.39 -2.75 -2.17
N ILE A 394 15.90 -2.58 -0.95
CA ILE A 394 15.13 -1.96 0.14
C ILE A 394 14.68 -0.57 -0.30
N ILE A 395 13.37 -0.40 -0.43
CA ILE A 395 12.74 0.89 -0.74
C ILE A 395 12.76 1.75 0.52
N THR A 396 13.37 2.94 0.44
CA THR A 396 13.52 3.88 1.55
C THR A 396 13.01 5.27 1.15
N GLY A 397 12.75 6.14 2.12
CA GLY A 397 12.28 7.52 1.90
C GLY A 397 13.36 8.50 1.47
N VAL A 398 14.18 8.14 0.47
CA VAL A 398 15.25 9.01 -0.03
C VAL A 398 14.67 10.32 -0.53
N GLY A 399 15.24 11.44 -0.07
CA GLY A 399 14.81 12.77 -0.52
C GLY A 399 13.57 13.33 0.18
N LEU A 400 12.99 12.61 1.15
CA LEU A 400 11.78 13.05 1.88
C LEU A 400 12.09 13.86 3.15
N MET A 401 13.35 13.89 3.60
CA MET A 401 13.74 14.70 4.76
C MET A 401 13.57 16.20 4.47
N GLY A 402 12.73 16.88 5.26
CA GLY A 402 12.49 18.32 5.15
C GLY A 402 11.49 18.73 4.06
N VAL A 403 10.74 17.77 3.49
CA VAL A 403 9.57 18.08 2.67
C VAL A 403 8.49 18.69 3.57
N ASP A 404 7.97 19.85 3.19
CA ASP A 404 6.80 20.44 3.84
C ASP A 404 5.56 19.63 3.42
N PRO A 405 4.85 18.99 4.36
CA PRO A 405 3.69 18.16 4.02
C PRO A 405 2.54 18.98 3.38
N GLY A 406 2.46 20.29 3.63
CA GLY A 406 1.36 21.13 3.15
C GLY A 406 -0.01 20.66 3.67
N LEU A 407 -1.05 20.82 2.85
CA LEU A 407 -2.38 20.30 3.17
C LEU A 407 -2.45 18.78 2.95
N SER A 408 -3.18 18.10 3.83
CA SER A 408 -3.40 16.65 3.73
C SER A 408 -4.10 16.28 2.42
N PRO A 409 -3.59 15.29 1.65
CA PRO A 409 -4.23 14.80 0.42
C PRO A 409 -5.42 13.87 0.69
N ASP A 410 -6.09 14.03 1.83
CA ASP A 410 -7.26 13.25 2.17
C ASP A 410 -8.39 13.49 1.17
N SER A 411 -8.76 12.46 0.42
CA SER A 411 -9.84 12.54 -0.58
C SER A 411 -11.20 12.91 0.01
N ARG A 412 -11.38 12.79 1.33
CA ARG A 412 -12.58 13.29 2.03
C ARG A 412 -12.63 14.81 2.13
N CYS A 413 -11.47 15.46 2.11
CA CYS A 413 -11.30 16.91 2.18
C CYS A 413 -11.08 17.53 0.79
N VAL A 414 -10.52 16.77 -0.15
CA VAL A 414 -10.08 17.27 -1.46
C VAL A 414 -11.03 16.81 -2.57
N GLY A 415 -11.68 17.78 -3.21
CA GLY A 415 -12.64 17.55 -4.29
C GLY A 415 -14.06 17.64 -3.78
N GLY A 416 -14.57 18.87 -3.74
CA GLY A 416 -15.89 19.23 -3.20
C GLY A 416 -17.03 18.35 -3.72
N GLU A 417 -17.27 17.25 -3.02
CA GLU A 417 -18.58 16.76 -2.68
C GLU A 417 -18.56 16.56 -1.16
N THR A 418 -18.71 17.66 -0.42
CA THR A 418 -19.52 17.57 0.80
C THR A 418 -20.91 17.19 0.30
N LYS A 419 -21.32 15.95 0.54
CA LYS A 419 -22.74 15.60 0.56
C LYS A 419 -23.24 15.66 1.99
#